data_AF-A0A1V0PWF1-F1
#
_entry.id   AF-A0A1V0PWF1-F1
#
_cell.length_a   1.000
_cell.length_b   1.000
_cell.length_c   1.000
_cell.angle_alpha   90.00
_cell.angle_beta   90.00
_cell.angle_gamma   90.00
#
_symmetry.space_group_name_H-M   'P 1'
#
loop_
_entity.id
_entity.type
_entity.pdbx_description
1 polymer ?
#
loop_
_entity_poly.entity_id
_entity_poly.type
_entity_poly.pdbx_seq_one_letter_code
_entity_poly.pdbx_strand_id
1 'polypeptide(L)'
;MSEYQAALFFGAAIIVVFAWEQFNRPSYEKSRELTRLIELLTPSDMRRKTVYWRAYTFYTVILLLVYWILCIYGALLFPVLGLEIPGIDMAGGGEVGASAVPTDDAGTKTELVTGFTPDLQQLSPDVGPAEEADDPGKDPIVPLTVSLTMVGLAPSVPVLQRMEEKVRFAAHRLSGIPTRLVAGSRHLRQQSLGLVREKDETFLIPQQEWERLERYEDNAVRMLDDPLAFREDIAKIIAFRSWILQEKLQLANFAKRDEVAAVETGVARRIERLLLDLDTLSDFESLPDGSNGRTPEQKRAAWEKAAKEADLICADVCVLLMLYVEHGILSIEDGDALGWEVPPDASGPDSAQQRYLAQVKLVNYVRYAVFWADRESISLLIWVRAMAAVLLAAFLFGMFFGRDTVTSDDSLVGDSRILIGMNYLFSAALTYVLALLMAVSYHQSAYQNNAWRNVFRDHWSRWLSQFMAVFALSGFAAVVCVVGYNIYATIASVGLERVVERWQAVLRFAIEYQGPAAMRGPVLAMLVLLTIDAWRDGARSEKVLGWLPFITGGVMFVTGFVTRTLSSQVALRDRFSYADSWPVLLEAACITGLIGLAVGLLVRATLVHEFAASANVLPAGRALAPPAAEEA
;
A
#
# COMPACT_ATOMS: atom_id res chain seq x y z
N MET A 1 2.78 30.18 19.28
CA MET A 1 3.10 29.36 18.09
C MET A 1 4.13 30.16 17.32
N SER A 2 5.32 29.63 17.06
CA SER A 2 6.33 30.37 16.29
C SER A 2 5.92 30.49 14.82
N GLU A 3 6.44 31.49 14.10
CA GLU A 3 6.16 31.67 12.68
C GLU A 3 6.52 30.43 11.86
N TYR A 4 7.63 29.77 12.20
CA TYR A 4 8.02 28.47 11.65
C TYR A 4 6.95 27.38 11.83
N GLN A 5 6.36 27.27 13.03
CA GLN A 5 5.30 26.28 13.31
C GLN A 5 4.05 26.57 12.49
N ALA A 6 3.70 27.85 12.31
CA ALA A 6 2.58 28.26 11.47
C ALA A 6 2.85 27.93 9.99
N ALA A 7 4.06 28.20 9.49
CA ALA A 7 4.47 27.87 8.12
C ALA A 7 4.47 26.35 7.86
N LEU A 8 4.96 25.56 8.81
CA LEU A 8 4.94 24.09 8.72
C LEU A 8 3.50 23.55 8.69
N PHE A 9 2.62 24.08 9.54
CA PHE A 9 1.20 23.70 9.55
C PHE A 9 0.50 24.09 8.24
N PHE A 10 0.78 25.29 7.71
CA PHE A 10 0.20 25.76 6.46
C PHE A 10 0.70 24.93 5.26
N GLY A 11 2.00 24.63 5.20
CA GLY A 11 2.57 23.74 4.19
C GLY A 11 1.98 22.33 4.22
N ALA A 12 1.77 21.78 5.42
CA ALA A 12 1.07 20.51 5.59
C ALA A 12 -0.38 20.58 5.08
N ALA A 13 -1.10 21.67 5.36
CA ALA A 13 -2.47 21.86 4.87
C ALA A 13 -2.54 21.92 3.34
N ILE A 14 -1.61 22.62 2.68
CA ILE A 14 -1.50 22.65 1.21
C ILE A 14 -1.32 21.24 0.66
N ILE A 15 -0.41 20.46 1.25
CA ILE A 15 -0.15 19.08 0.82
C ILE A 15 -1.42 18.21 0.94
N VAL A 16 -2.16 18.31 2.04
CA VAL A 16 -3.41 17.54 2.23
C VAL A 16 -4.42 17.86 1.12
N VAL A 17 -4.64 19.15 0.82
CA VAL A 17 -5.60 19.58 -0.21
C VAL A 17 -5.20 19.05 -1.59
N PHE A 18 -3.94 19.25 -1.99
CA PHE A 18 -3.47 18.83 -3.31
C PHE A 18 -3.26 17.32 -3.44
N ALA A 19 -2.98 16.63 -2.33
CA ALA A 19 -2.89 15.18 -2.31
C ALA A 19 -4.20 14.54 -2.79
N TRP A 20 -5.35 15.19 -2.59
CA TRP A 20 -6.65 14.65 -3.04
C TRP A 20 -6.70 14.57 -4.56
N GLU A 21 -6.37 15.67 -5.25
CA GLU A 21 -6.35 15.71 -6.71
C GLU A 21 -5.28 14.78 -7.29
N GLN A 22 -4.10 14.74 -6.68
CA GLN A 22 -3.01 13.88 -7.12
C GLN A 22 -3.34 12.39 -6.95
N PHE A 23 -3.95 12.02 -5.82
CA PHE A 23 -4.35 10.64 -5.54
C PHE A 23 -5.43 10.15 -6.51
N ASN A 24 -6.37 11.01 -6.87
CA ASN A 24 -7.43 10.64 -7.81
C ASN A 24 -6.97 10.48 -9.27
N ARG A 25 -5.69 10.74 -9.58
CA ARG A 25 -5.13 10.48 -10.91
C ARG A 25 -4.90 8.97 -11.11
N PRO A 26 -5.26 8.41 -12.26
CA PRO A 26 -5.00 7.01 -12.56
C PRO A 26 -3.49 6.77 -12.61
N SER A 27 -2.99 5.83 -11.80
CA SER A 27 -1.56 5.47 -11.72
C SER A 27 -1.26 4.08 -12.28
N TYR A 28 -2.15 3.54 -13.10
CA TYR A 28 -2.09 2.14 -13.52
C TYR A 28 -1.07 1.94 -14.64
N GLU A 29 -0.09 1.06 -14.40
CA GLU A 29 0.70 0.49 -15.48
C GLU A 29 -0.23 -0.29 -16.42
N LYS A 30 -0.05 -0.09 -17.73
CA LYS A 30 -0.86 -0.55 -18.85
C LYS A 30 -1.02 -2.08 -18.93
N SER A 31 -1.70 -2.73 -17.98
CA SER A 31 -2.20 -4.08 -18.21
C SER A 31 -3.33 -3.98 -19.24
N ARG A 32 -3.04 -4.37 -20.49
CA ARG A 32 -3.93 -4.25 -21.66
C ARG A 32 -5.36 -4.75 -21.41
N GLU A 33 -5.52 -5.75 -20.55
CA GLU A 33 -6.83 -6.33 -20.20
C GLU A 33 -7.75 -5.35 -19.46
N LEU A 34 -7.19 -4.43 -18.67
CA LEU A 34 -7.97 -3.53 -17.81
C LEU A 34 -8.09 -2.13 -18.36
N THR A 35 -7.13 -1.71 -19.18
CA THR A 35 -7.06 -0.37 -19.77
C THR A 35 -8.41 0.07 -20.34
N ARG A 36 -9.18 -0.83 -20.96
CA ARG A 36 -10.41 -0.45 -21.67
C ARG A 36 -11.60 -0.07 -20.78
N LEU A 37 -11.84 -0.77 -19.66
CA LEU A 37 -12.93 -0.42 -18.72
C LEU A 37 -12.44 0.52 -17.62
N ILE A 38 -11.20 0.35 -17.17
CA ILE A 38 -10.62 1.16 -16.09
C ILE A 38 -10.37 2.60 -16.53
N GLU A 39 -10.13 2.87 -17.81
CA GLU A 39 -10.02 4.25 -18.32
C GLU A 39 -11.31 5.06 -18.15
N LEU A 40 -12.46 4.40 -18.05
CA LEU A 40 -13.75 5.06 -17.85
C LEU A 40 -14.09 5.32 -16.38
N LEU A 41 -13.32 4.75 -15.45
CA LEU A 41 -13.58 4.82 -14.01
C LEU A 41 -12.49 5.63 -13.32
N THR A 42 -12.87 6.53 -12.42
CA THR A 42 -11.88 7.17 -11.55
C THR A 42 -11.49 6.21 -10.42
N PRO A 43 -10.29 6.34 -9.82
CA PRO A 43 -9.91 5.52 -8.66
C PRO A 43 -10.93 5.57 -7.51
N SER A 44 -11.62 6.71 -7.32
CA SER A 44 -12.71 6.84 -6.35
C SER A 44 -13.95 6.00 -6.68
N ASP A 45 -14.15 5.66 -7.95
CA ASP A 45 -15.30 4.86 -8.42
C ASP A 45 -14.99 3.36 -8.45
N MET A 46 -13.74 2.94 -8.21
CA MET A 46 -13.38 1.52 -8.24
C MET A 46 -13.56 0.81 -6.91
N ARG A 47 -13.77 1.56 -5.82
CA ARG A 47 -13.82 0.99 -4.47
C ARG A 47 -14.76 1.74 -3.56
N ARG A 48 -15.25 1.06 -2.52
CA ARG A 48 -16.07 1.67 -1.47
C ARG A 48 -15.37 2.90 -0.88
N LYS A 49 -16.14 4.00 -0.70
CA LYS A 49 -15.65 5.29 -0.19
C LYS A 49 -14.80 5.16 1.09
N THR A 50 -15.16 4.26 2.00
CA THR A 50 -14.42 4.05 3.26
C THR A 50 -13.01 3.53 3.03
N VAL A 51 -12.80 2.64 2.04
CA VAL A 51 -11.46 2.12 1.73
C VAL A 51 -10.65 3.14 0.94
N TYR A 52 -11.30 3.86 0.02
CA TYR A 52 -10.67 4.97 -0.69
C TYR A 52 -10.14 6.03 0.29
N TRP A 53 -10.95 6.43 1.28
CA TRP A 53 -10.51 7.39 2.31
C TRP A 53 -9.32 6.88 3.13
N ARG A 54 -9.31 5.59 3.51
CA ARG A 54 -8.15 5.00 4.20
C ARG A 54 -6.89 5.04 3.34
N ALA A 55 -7.03 4.77 2.04
CA ALA A 55 -5.93 4.80 1.08
C ALA A 55 -5.39 6.22 0.87
N TYR A 56 -6.30 7.18 0.72
CA TYR A 56 -5.97 8.60 0.64
C TYR A 56 -5.28 9.09 1.91
N THR A 57 -5.81 8.75 3.11
CA THR A 57 -5.15 9.11 4.37
C THR A 57 -3.75 8.53 4.45
N PHE A 58 -3.57 7.27 4.05
CA PHE A 58 -2.24 6.63 4.01
C PHE A 58 -1.29 7.35 3.04
N TYR A 59 -1.73 7.65 1.82
CA TYR A 59 -0.96 8.42 0.84
C TYR A 59 -0.54 9.79 1.40
N THR A 60 -1.51 10.52 1.95
CA THR A 60 -1.29 11.84 2.56
C THR A 60 -0.34 11.77 3.74
N VAL A 61 -0.42 10.75 4.60
CA VAL A 61 0.52 10.56 5.72
C VAL A 61 1.93 10.32 5.21
N ILE A 62 2.12 9.54 4.13
CA ILE A 62 3.45 9.35 3.53
C ILE A 62 3.98 10.67 2.96
N LEU A 63 3.15 11.42 2.22
CA LEU A 63 3.56 12.73 1.70
C LEU A 63 3.93 13.69 2.83
N LEU A 64 3.15 13.73 3.91
CA LEU A 64 3.47 14.53 5.08
C LEU A 64 4.78 14.05 5.73
N LEU A 65 5.01 12.75 5.84
CA LEU A 65 6.27 12.23 6.39
C LEU A 65 7.46 12.66 5.50
N VAL A 66 7.34 12.52 4.18
CA VAL A 66 8.35 12.98 3.22
C VAL A 66 8.56 14.49 3.33
N TYR A 67 7.49 15.27 3.46
CA TYR A 67 7.54 16.71 3.67
C TYR A 67 8.32 17.07 4.94
N TRP A 68 8.00 16.45 6.08
CA TRP A 68 8.71 16.67 7.34
C TRP A 68 10.19 16.32 7.21
N ILE A 69 10.49 15.18 6.59
CA ILE A 69 11.86 14.76 6.28
C ILE A 69 12.54 15.82 5.41
N LEU A 70 11.92 16.28 4.33
CA LEU A 70 12.47 17.28 3.43
C LEU A 70 12.63 18.65 4.08
N CYS A 71 11.78 19.04 5.03
CA CYS A 71 11.98 20.27 5.81
C CYS A 71 13.22 20.17 6.71
N ILE A 72 13.40 19.01 7.36
CA ILE A 72 14.57 18.68 8.18
C ILE A 72 15.85 18.68 7.33
N TYR A 73 15.82 18.03 6.16
CA TYR A 73 16.96 17.98 5.24
C TYR A 73 17.16 19.26 4.42
N GLY A 74 16.12 20.02 4.14
CA GLY A 74 16.19 21.27 3.40
C GLY A 74 17.04 22.27 4.16
N ALA A 75 16.77 22.45 5.44
CA ALA A 75 17.59 23.26 6.34
C ALA A 75 19.08 22.84 6.34
N LEU A 76 19.37 21.56 6.06
CA LEU A 76 20.72 20.99 6.01
C LEU A 76 21.40 21.15 4.63
N LEU A 77 20.65 20.91 3.56
CA LEU A 77 21.17 20.82 2.19
C LEU A 77 21.27 22.17 1.49
N PHE A 78 20.36 23.11 1.78
CA PHE A 78 20.34 24.42 1.11
C PHE A 78 21.67 25.17 1.23
N PRO A 79 22.30 25.26 2.42
CA PRO A 79 23.55 26.00 2.55
C PRO A 79 24.77 25.23 1.99
N VAL A 80 24.71 23.89 1.98
CA VAL A 80 25.81 23.03 1.51
C VAL A 80 25.86 22.90 -0.01
N LEU A 81 24.69 22.82 -0.66
CA LEU A 81 24.61 22.61 -2.10
C LEU A 81 24.73 23.90 -2.91
N GLY A 82 24.66 25.08 -2.27
CA GLY A 82 24.64 26.36 -2.98
C GLY A 82 23.58 26.41 -4.07
N LEU A 83 22.48 25.66 -3.90
CA LEU A 83 21.41 25.53 -4.87
C LEU A 83 20.60 26.83 -4.84
N GLU A 84 21.06 27.81 -5.60
CA GLU A 84 20.23 28.92 -6.07
C GLU A 84 19.07 28.30 -6.87
N ILE A 85 17.90 28.17 -6.25
CA ILE A 85 16.69 27.83 -6.98
C ILE A 85 16.36 29.08 -7.82
N PRO A 86 16.42 29.02 -9.16
CA PRO A 86 16.17 30.19 -9.99
C PRO A 86 14.75 30.69 -9.72
N GLY A 87 14.64 31.93 -9.18
CA GLY A 87 13.39 32.59 -8.83
C GLY A 87 13.11 32.74 -7.33
N ILE A 88 13.96 32.19 -6.44
CA ILE A 88 13.87 32.40 -4.99
C ILE A 88 15.29 32.66 -4.44
N ASP A 89 15.68 33.92 -4.35
CA ASP A 89 16.94 34.33 -3.70
C ASP A 89 16.80 34.13 -2.19
N MET A 90 17.29 32.99 -1.69
CA MET A 90 17.32 32.65 -0.26
C MET A 90 18.68 32.95 0.40
N ALA A 91 19.71 33.30 -0.39
CA ALA A 91 21.06 33.52 0.10
C ALA A 91 21.36 34.98 0.50
N GLY A 92 20.40 35.89 0.33
CA GLY A 92 20.49 37.25 0.84
C GLY A 92 19.31 37.49 1.78
N GLY A 93 19.57 38.01 2.99
CA GLY A 93 18.56 38.46 3.95
C GLY A 93 17.74 39.65 3.45
N GLY A 94 17.12 39.52 2.28
CA GLY A 94 16.10 40.42 1.79
C GLY A 94 14.80 40.02 2.47
N GLU A 95 14.33 40.87 3.37
CA GLU A 95 13.00 40.78 3.96
C GLU A 95 11.93 40.66 2.85
N VAL A 96 11.43 39.45 2.62
CA VAL A 96 10.29 39.22 1.73
C VAL A 96 9.03 39.10 2.60
N GLY A 97 8.50 40.25 3.01
CA GLY A 97 7.30 40.37 3.82
C GLY A 97 6.82 41.82 3.89
N ALA A 98 5.61 42.05 4.39
CA ALA A 98 4.96 43.37 4.44
C ALA A 98 5.70 44.46 5.28
N SER A 99 6.90 44.16 5.79
CA SER A 99 7.84 45.12 6.37
C SER A 99 8.53 46.00 5.31
N ALA A 100 8.54 45.59 4.03
CA ALA A 100 9.09 46.39 2.92
C ALA A 100 8.17 47.54 2.45
N VAL A 101 7.35 48.10 3.34
CA VAL A 101 6.74 49.42 3.12
C VAL A 101 7.71 50.43 3.71
N PRO A 102 8.33 51.32 2.90
CA PRO A 102 9.23 52.33 3.44
C PRO A 102 8.44 53.26 4.35
N THR A 103 8.61 53.09 5.66
CA THR A 103 8.36 54.16 6.61
C THR A 103 9.58 55.07 6.56
N ASP A 104 9.43 56.20 5.86
CA ASP A 104 10.36 57.31 5.95
C ASP A 104 10.58 57.65 7.42
N ASP A 105 11.77 57.40 7.94
CA ASP A 105 12.29 58.22 9.03
C ASP A 105 13.82 58.32 8.97
N ALA A 106 14.23 59.57 8.89
CA ALA A 106 15.61 60.04 8.81
C ALA A 106 16.34 59.84 10.14
N GLY A 107 17.60 59.40 10.08
CA GLY A 107 18.39 59.24 11.30
C GLY A 107 19.81 58.73 11.08
N THR A 108 20.65 59.57 10.50
CA THR A 108 22.11 59.64 10.59
C THR A 108 22.77 58.77 11.68
N LYS A 109 23.78 57.96 11.32
CA LYS A 109 25.17 58.12 11.82
C LYS A 109 26.17 57.17 11.16
N THR A 110 27.10 57.82 10.45
CA THR A 110 28.38 57.35 9.95
C THR A 110 29.40 57.29 11.08
N GLU A 111 30.09 56.16 11.30
CA GLU A 111 31.46 56.09 11.88
C GLU A 111 32.17 54.89 11.21
N LEU A 112 32.97 55.12 10.16
CA LEU A 112 34.42 55.40 10.13
C LEU A 112 35.32 54.28 10.68
N VAL A 113 35.98 53.61 9.73
CA VAL A 113 37.03 52.61 9.86
C VAL A 113 38.39 53.28 10.03
N THR A 114 39.13 52.95 11.11
CA THR A 114 40.60 52.99 11.27
C THR A 114 40.93 52.09 12.47
N GLY A 115 41.94 51.23 12.58
CA GLY A 115 43.07 50.81 11.77
C GLY A 115 43.81 49.69 12.55
N PHE A 116 44.68 48.96 11.86
CA PHE A 116 45.47 47.82 12.35
C PHE A 116 46.31 48.10 13.62
N THR A 117 46.32 47.17 14.57
CA THR A 117 47.45 46.92 15.50
C THR A 117 47.71 45.41 15.62
N PRO A 118 48.98 44.94 15.65
CA PRO A 118 49.32 43.54 15.79
C PRO A 118 49.62 43.14 17.25
N ASP A 119 49.41 41.85 17.52
CA ASP A 119 49.90 41.02 18.64
C ASP A 119 49.41 41.30 20.08
N LEU A 120 48.61 40.39 20.64
CA LEU A 120 49.06 39.40 21.64
C LEU A 120 47.88 38.58 22.21
N GLN A 121 48.19 37.31 22.44
CA GLN A 121 47.36 36.22 22.94
C GLN A 121 46.86 36.44 24.38
N GLN A 122 45.54 36.42 24.61
CA GLN A 122 44.93 36.13 25.91
C GLN A 122 43.70 35.22 25.72
N LEU A 123 43.89 33.94 26.04
CA LEU A 123 42.83 32.96 26.28
C LEU A 123 42.22 33.23 27.65
N SER A 124 41.04 33.86 27.68
CA SER A 124 40.10 33.84 28.80
C SER A 124 38.75 33.34 28.28
N PRO A 125 38.03 32.46 29.02
CA PRO A 125 36.68 32.06 28.66
C PRO A 125 35.70 33.06 29.26
N ASP A 126 35.69 34.28 28.74
CA ASP A 126 34.57 35.20 28.97
C ASP A 126 33.63 35.08 27.77
N VAL A 127 32.75 34.08 27.85
CA VAL A 127 31.58 33.98 26.99
C VAL A 127 30.64 35.09 27.45
N GLY A 128 30.74 36.27 26.84
CA GLY A 128 29.65 37.24 26.87
C GLY A 128 28.35 36.55 26.44
N PRO A 129 27.16 37.03 26.88
CA PRO A 129 25.91 36.43 26.45
C PRO A 129 25.94 36.35 24.93
N ALA A 130 25.90 35.13 24.40
CA ALA A 130 25.83 34.92 22.98
C ALA A 130 24.71 35.84 22.46
N GLU A 131 25.05 36.78 21.59
CA GLU A 131 24.05 37.39 20.73
C GLU A 131 23.17 36.25 20.24
N GLU A 132 21.85 36.39 20.38
CA GLU A 132 20.86 35.50 19.78
C GLU A 132 21.18 35.46 18.28
N ALA A 133 22.10 34.57 17.90
CA ALA A 133 22.41 34.26 16.54
C ALA A 133 21.11 33.70 15.99
N ASP A 134 20.47 34.52 15.17
CA ASP A 134 19.20 34.25 14.49
C ASP A 134 19.25 32.81 14.00
N ASP A 135 18.52 31.90 14.68
CA ASP A 135 18.70 30.46 14.56
C ASP A 135 18.39 30.06 13.11
N PRO A 136 19.42 29.83 12.27
CA PRO A 136 19.25 29.79 10.82
C PRO A 136 18.43 28.57 10.39
N GLY A 137 18.12 27.65 11.32
CA GLY A 137 17.24 26.51 11.11
C GLY A 137 15.73 26.80 11.26
N LYS A 138 15.31 28.01 11.65
CA LYS A 138 13.90 28.35 11.94
C LYS A 138 13.26 29.32 10.96
N ASP A 139 13.85 29.54 9.79
CA ASP A 139 13.24 30.40 8.78
C ASP A 139 11.88 29.80 8.29
N PRO A 140 10.75 30.53 8.44
CA PRO A 140 9.43 30.09 7.95
C PRO A 140 9.37 29.90 6.44
N ILE A 141 10.33 30.43 5.67
CA ILE A 141 10.38 30.27 4.20
C ILE A 141 10.67 28.81 3.82
N VAL A 142 11.46 28.07 4.60
CA VAL A 142 11.86 26.69 4.26
C VAL A 142 10.64 25.75 4.21
N PRO A 143 9.79 25.63 5.25
CA PRO A 143 8.62 24.75 5.19
C PRO A 143 7.62 25.13 4.09
N LEU A 144 7.45 26.43 3.83
CA LEU A 144 6.54 26.90 2.78
C LEU A 144 7.09 26.53 1.39
N THR A 145 8.38 26.80 1.14
CA THR A 145 9.05 26.51 -0.13
C THR A 145 9.06 25.02 -0.43
N VAL A 146 9.39 24.17 0.56
CA VAL A 146 9.35 22.72 0.41
C VAL A 146 7.94 22.23 0.09
N SER A 147 6.91 22.78 0.74
CA SER A 147 5.52 22.40 0.45
C SER A 147 5.09 22.78 -0.96
N LEU A 148 5.41 23.99 -1.41
CA LEU A 148 5.11 24.48 -2.75
C LEU A 148 5.91 23.74 -3.83
N THR A 149 7.15 23.39 -3.54
CA THR A 149 7.97 22.58 -4.44
C THR A 149 7.40 21.17 -4.56
N MET A 150 7.00 20.57 -3.44
CA MET A 150 6.43 19.22 -3.42
C MET A 150 5.06 19.13 -4.12
N VAL A 151 4.28 20.20 -4.09
CA VAL A 151 2.92 20.22 -4.65
C VAL A 151 2.88 20.78 -6.07
N GLY A 152 3.57 21.90 -6.32
CA GLY A 152 3.55 22.64 -7.57
C GLY A 152 4.69 22.31 -8.53
N LEU A 153 5.90 22.01 -8.03
CA LEU A 153 7.07 21.70 -8.87
C LEU A 153 7.35 20.20 -9.00
N ALA A 154 6.82 19.34 -8.13
CA ALA A 154 7.01 17.91 -8.27
C ALA A 154 6.54 17.35 -9.63
N PRO A 155 5.44 17.83 -10.24
CA PRO A 155 5.07 17.43 -11.59
C PRO A 155 6.03 17.93 -12.68
N SER A 156 6.74 19.05 -12.45
CA SER A 156 7.69 19.60 -13.44
C SER A 156 9.09 19.00 -13.33
N VAL A 157 9.44 18.40 -12.18
CA VAL A 157 10.70 17.68 -11.97
C VAL A 157 10.49 16.17 -12.18
N PRO A 158 11.02 15.56 -13.26
CA PRO A 158 10.75 14.16 -13.61
C PRO A 158 11.10 13.15 -12.51
N VAL A 159 12.10 13.46 -11.67
CA VAL A 159 12.52 12.60 -10.56
C VAL A 159 11.48 12.59 -9.44
N LEU A 160 11.00 13.76 -9.03
CA LEU A 160 9.98 13.88 -7.98
C LEU A 160 8.64 13.32 -8.47
N GLN A 161 8.29 13.56 -9.73
CA GLN A 161 7.12 12.95 -10.34
C GLN A 161 7.18 11.42 -10.28
N ARG A 162 8.31 10.80 -10.66
CA ARG A 162 8.48 9.33 -10.56
C ARG A 162 8.39 8.81 -9.13
N MET A 163 8.86 9.59 -8.15
CA MET A 163 8.74 9.22 -6.74
C MET A 163 7.30 9.33 -6.25
N GLU A 164 6.60 10.43 -6.57
CA GLU A 164 5.17 10.62 -6.28
C GLU A 164 4.34 9.52 -6.92
N GLU A 165 4.56 9.22 -8.20
CA GLU A 165 3.87 8.16 -8.93
C GLU A 165 4.07 6.80 -8.24
N LYS A 166 5.30 6.50 -7.78
CA LYS A 166 5.60 5.28 -7.03
C LYS A 166 4.89 5.24 -5.68
N VAL A 167 4.84 6.36 -4.95
CA VAL A 167 4.17 6.45 -3.65
C VAL A 167 2.65 6.31 -3.83
N ARG A 168 2.07 7.02 -4.81
CA ARG A 168 0.65 6.90 -5.17
C ARG A 168 0.31 5.48 -5.62
N PHE A 169 1.14 4.90 -6.47
CA PHE A 169 0.97 3.51 -6.93
C PHE A 169 1.08 2.51 -5.78
N ALA A 170 2.02 2.70 -4.85
CA ALA A 170 2.12 1.89 -3.64
C ALA A 170 0.86 2.03 -2.77
N ALA A 171 0.37 3.26 -2.55
CA ALA A 171 -0.85 3.52 -1.80
C ALA A 171 -2.08 2.86 -2.45
N HIS A 172 -2.25 3.02 -3.76
CA HIS A 172 -3.28 2.34 -4.55
C HIS A 172 -3.17 0.83 -4.41
N ARG A 173 -1.99 0.24 -4.65
CA ARG A 173 -1.78 -1.21 -4.55
C ARG A 173 -2.05 -1.76 -3.16
N LEU A 174 -1.58 -1.08 -2.13
CA LEU A 174 -1.78 -1.47 -0.74
C LEU A 174 -3.25 -1.37 -0.35
N SER A 175 -3.96 -0.34 -0.81
CA SER A 175 -5.40 -0.24 -0.62
C SER A 175 -6.22 -1.11 -1.56
N GLY A 176 -5.57 -1.89 -2.42
CA GLY A 176 -6.18 -2.80 -3.38
C GLY A 176 -6.88 -2.13 -4.58
N ILE A 177 -6.52 -0.90 -4.93
CA ILE A 177 -7.02 -0.14 -6.09
C ILE A 177 -5.96 -0.23 -7.21
N PRO A 178 -6.25 -0.78 -8.40
CA PRO A 178 -7.39 -1.60 -8.75
C PRO A 178 -7.10 -3.08 -8.41
N THR A 179 -6.02 -3.39 -7.70
CA THR A 179 -5.45 -4.74 -7.63
C THR A 179 -6.42 -5.78 -7.07
N ARG A 180 -7.30 -5.40 -6.12
CA ARG A 180 -8.38 -6.28 -5.63
C ARG A 180 -9.40 -6.57 -6.71
N LEU A 181 -9.82 -5.55 -7.47
CA LEU A 181 -10.73 -5.69 -8.60
C LEU A 181 -10.15 -6.62 -9.67
N VAL A 182 -8.86 -6.43 -9.98
CA VAL A 182 -8.11 -7.24 -10.95
C VAL A 182 -7.94 -8.68 -10.51
N ALA A 183 -7.53 -8.88 -9.25
CA ALA A 183 -7.33 -10.20 -8.70
C ALA A 183 -8.66 -10.96 -8.63
N GLY A 184 -9.71 -10.30 -8.13
CA GLY A 184 -11.06 -10.85 -8.09
C GLY A 184 -11.57 -11.20 -9.48
N SER A 185 -11.45 -10.30 -10.46
CA SER A 185 -11.93 -10.57 -11.82
C SER A 185 -11.15 -11.69 -12.51
N ARG A 186 -9.84 -11.79 -12.27
CA ARG A 186 -9.01 -12.92 -12.74
C ARG A 186 -9.44 -14.24 -12.11
N HIS A 187 -9.74 -14.25 -10.81
CA HIS A 187 -10.23 -15.45 -10.13
C HIS A 187 -11.62 -15.85 -10.59
N LEU A 188 -12.53 -14.90 -10.84
CA LEU A 188 -13.81 -15.18 -11.49
C LEU A 188 -13.56 -15.80 -12.87
N ARG A 189 -12.72 -15.19 -13.70
CA ARG A 189 -12.42 -15.71 -15.04
C ARG A 189 -11.91 -17.15 -15.01
N GLN A 190 -11.05 -17.50 -14.06
CA GLN A 190 -10.51 -18.85 -13.91
C GLN A 190 -11.51 -19.86 -13.31
N GLN A 191 -12.54 -19.40 -12.63
CA GLN A 191 -13.53 -20.26 -12.00
C GLN A 191 -14.66 -20.57 -12.99
N SER A 192 -15.04 -21.85 -13.09
CA SER A 192 -16.24 -22.22 -13.82
C SER A 192 -17.48 -21.81 -13.04
N LEU A 193 -18.47 -21.21 -13.71
CA LEU A 193 -19.79 -20.94 -13.11
C LEU A 193 -20.55 -22.24 -12.84
N GLY A 194 -20.12 -23.37 -13.41
CA GLY A 194 -20.72 -24.69 -13.20
C GLY A 194 -22.17 -24.77 -13.68
N LEU A 195 -22.52 -24.04 -14.73
CA LEU A 195 -23.84 -24.09 -15.34
C LEU A 195 -24.02 -25.42 -16.07
N VAL A 196 -24.88 -26.27 -15.53
CA VAL A 196 -25.30 -27.53 -16.14
C VAL A 196 -26.81 -27.43 -16.32
N ARG A 197 -27.29 -27.73 -17.53
CA ARG A 197 -28.72 -27.79 -17.83
C ARG A 197 -29.29 -29.04 -17.17
N GLU A 198 -29.86 -28.89 -15.98
CA GLU A 198 -30.62 -29.95 -15.32
C GLU A 198 -32.10 -29.81 -15.71
N LYS A 199 -32.84 -30.93 -15.80
CA LYS A 199 -34.16 -30.97 -16.45
C LYS A 199 -35.17 -29.96 -15.88
N ASP A 200 -35.03 -29.60 -14.61
CA ASP A 200 -35.93 -28.69 -13.89
C ASP A 200 -35.27 -27.36 -13.46
N GLU A 201 -33.94 -27.23 -13.60
CA GLU A 201 -33.17 -26.06 -13.16
C GLU A 201 -32.62 -25.25 -14.34
N THR A 202 -33.41 -24.30 -14.83
CA THR A 202 -32.96 -23.40 -15.93
C THR A 202 -32.14 -22.20 -15.45
N PHE A 203 -32.03 -22.00 -14.13
CA PHE A 203 -31.36 -20.83 -13.51
C PHE A 203 -31.78 -19.48 -14.13
N LEU A 204 -33.05 -19.30 -14.52
CA LEU A 204 -33.57 -18.10 -15.20
C LEU A 204 -32.98 -17.80 -16.59
N ILE A 205 -32.17 -18.70 -17.13
CA ILE A 205 -31.67 -18.59 -18.50
C ILE A 205 -32.77 -19.11 -19.43
N PRO A 206 -33.26 -18.31 -20.40
CA PRO A 206 -34.28 -18.74 -21.35
C PRO A 206 -33.86 -20.00 -22.10
N GLN A 207 -34.82 -20.87 -22.43
CA GLN A 207 -34.53 -22.10 -23.18
C GLN A 207 -33.80 -21.82 -24.51
N GLN A 208 -34.16 -20.74 -25.20
CA GLN A 208 -33.51 -20.33 -26.45
C GLN A 208 -32.01 -20.05 -26.25
N GLU A 209 -31.59 -19.50 -25.11
CA GLU A 209 -30.18 -19.22 -24.83
C GLU A 209 -29.40 -20.50 -24.50
N TRP A 210 -30.05 -21.50 -23.91
CA TRP A 210 -29.46 -22.84 -23.73
C TRP A 210 -29.25 -23.53 -25.08
N GLU A 211 -30.22 -23.44 -25.98
CA GLU A 211 -30.11 -23.96 -27.34
C GLU A 211 -29.01 -23.23 -28.13
N ARG A 212 -28.85 -21.91 -27.94
CA ARG A 212 -27.72 -21.14 -28.50
C ARG A 212 -26.39 -21.67 -27.98
N LEU A 213 -26.25 -21.83 -26.67
CA LEU A 213 -25.02 -22.33 -26.04
C LEU A 213 -24.63 -23.72 -26.57
N GLU A 214 -25.59 -24.65 -26.65
CA GLU A 214 -25.37 -26.00 -27.19
C GLU A 214 -24.89 -25.94 -28.65
N ARG A 215 -25.51 -25.10 -29.50
CA ARG A 215 -25.06 -24.95 -30.90
C ARG A 215 -23.69 -24.29 -31.01
N TYR A 216 -23.36 -23.34 -30.14
CA TYR A 216 -22.04 -22.73 -30.14
C TYR A 216 -20.97 -23.74 -29.71
N GLU A 217 -21.25 -24.58 -28.71
CA GLU A 217 -20.37 -25.65 -28.24
C GLU A 217 -20.09 -26.67 -29.36
N ASP A 218 -21.14 -27.17 -30.03
CA ASP A 218 -21.03 -28.14 -31.12
C ASP A 218 -20.16 -27.64 -32.29
N ASN A 219 -20.27 -26.35 -32.61
CA ASN A 219 -19.46 -25.73 -33.66
C ASN A 219 -18.04 -25.42 -33.18
N ALA A 220 -17.87 -24.95 -31.94
CA ALA A 220 -16.58 -24.64 -31.35
C ALA A 220 -15.66 -25.86 -31.27
N VAL A 221 -16.20 -27.03 -30.90
CA VAL A 221 -15.44 -28.31 -30.84
C VAL A 221 -14.81 -28.66 -32.18
N ARG A 222 -15.38 -28.22 -33.30
CA ARG A 222 -14.86 -28.49 -34.65
C ARG A 222 -13.87 -27.44 -35.15
N MET A 223 -13.90 -26.23 -34.58
CA MET A 223 -13.25 -25.04 -35.14
C MET A 223 -12.16 -24.46 -34.25
N LEU A 224 -12.19 -24.69 -32.94
CA LEU A 224 -11.27 -24.11 -31.96
C LEU A 224 -10.36 -25.16 -31.34
N ASP A 225 -9.16 -24.75 -30.95
CA ASP A 225 -8.19 -25.62 -30.29
C ASP A 225 -8.53 -25.84 -28.80
N ASP A 226 -9.15 -24.85 -28.13
CA ASP A 226 -9.64 -24.94 -26.75
C ASP A 226 -11.15 -24.61 -26.67
N PRO A 227 -12.02 -25.58 -26.97
CA PRO A 227 -13.47 -25.37 -26.93
C PRO A 227 -14.02 -25.25 -25.50
N LEU A 228 -13.31 -25.77 -24.50
CA LEU A 228 -13.77 -25.73 -23.10
C LEU A 228 -13.67 -24.32 -22.53
N ALA A 229 -12.53 -23.63 -22.70
CA ALA A 229 -12.38 -22.25 -22.26
C ALA A 229 -13.43 -21.34 -22.93
N PHE A 230 -13.64 -21.50 -24.24
CA PHE A 230 -14.65 -20.75 -24.98
C PHE A 230 -16.08 -21.00 -24.44
N ARG A 231 -16.44 -22.27 -24.17
CA ARG A 231 -17.73 -22.62 -23.59
C ARG A 231 -17.94 -21.93 -22.24
N GLU A 232 -16.94 -21.95 -21.36
CA GLU A 232 -17.04 -21.32 -20.04
C GLU A 232 -17.23 -19.81 -20.13
N ASP A 233 -16.52 -19.15 -21.05
CA ASP A 233 -16.64 -17.72 -21.28
C ASP A 233 -18.04 -17.34 -21.78
N ILE A 234 -18.56 -18.07 -22.78
CA ILE A 234 -19.90 -17.83 -23.31
C ILE A 234 -20.97 -18.11 -22.26
N ALA A 235 -20.83 -19.18 -21.48
CA ALA A 235 -21.77 -19.49 -20.40
C ALA A 235 -21.82 -18.35 -19.36
N LYS A 236 -20.68 -17.78 -18.98
CA LYS A 236 -20.61 -16.60 -18.08
C LYS A 236 -21.28 -15.37 -18.71
N ILE A 237 -21.04 -15.12 -20.00
CA ILE A 237 -21.63 -13.99 -20.73
C ILE A 237 -23.16 -14.10 -20.82
N ILE A 238 -23.68 -15.26 -21.19
CA ILE A 238 -25.13 -15.51 -21.29
C ILE A 238 -25.78 -15.41 -19.91
N ALA A 239 -25.16 -16.00 -18.88
CA ALA A 239 -25.65 -15.92 -17.52
C ALA A 239 -25.72 -14.46 -17.05
N PHE A 240 -24.64 -13.70 -17.23
CA PHE A 240 -24.59 -12.28 -16.88
C PHE A 240 -25.66 -11.47 -17.61
N ARG A 241 -25.82 -11.67 -18.93
CA ARG A 241 -26.88 -11.02 -19.71
C ARG A 241 -28.27 -11.32 -19.15
N SER A 242 -28.56 -12.59 -18.88
CA SER A 242 -29.88 -13.03 -18.43
C SER A 242 -30.18 -12.58 -16.99
N TRP A 243 -29.19 -12.61 -16.10
CA TRP A 243 -29.37 -12.34 -14.68
C TRP A 243 -29.35 -10.86 -14.36
N ILE A 244 -28.42 -10.13 -14.99
CA ILE A 244 -28.08 -8.76 -14.63
C ILE A 244 -28.66 -7.78 -15.64
N LEU A 245 -28.28 -7.91 -16.92
CA LEU A 245 -28.66 -6.92 -17.95
C LEU A 245 -30.16 -6.95 -18.25
N GLN A 246 -30.80 -8.13 -18.16
CA GLN A 246 -32.26 -8.30 -18.28
C GLN A 246 -32.99 -8.13 -16.94
N GLU A 247 -32.30 -7.72 -15.88
CA GLU A 247 -32.87 -7.41 -14.55
C GLU A 247 -33.69 -8.54 -13.92
N LYS A 248 -33.37 -9.80 -14.23
CA LYS A 248 -34.08 -10.95 -13.65
C LYS A 248 -33.70 -11.21 -12.20
N LEU A 249 -32.49 -10.83 -11.80
CA LEU A 249 -32.05 -10.80 -10.41
C LEU A 249 -32.21 -9.38 -9.85
N GLN A 250 -32.74 -9.31 -8.63
CA GLN A 250 -32.84 -8.04 -7.92
C GLN A 250 -31.45 -7.64 -7.43
N LEU A 251 -30.99 -6.48 -7.91
CA LEU A 251 -29.77 -5.84 -7.46
C LEU A 251 -30.10 -4.84 -6.34
N ALA A 252 -29.15 -4.69 -5.42
CA ALA A 252 -29.21 -3.66 -4.40
C ALA A 252 -28.68 -2.32 -4.94
N ASN A 253 -28.92 -1.24 -4.19
CA ASN A 253 -28.25 0.05 -4.36
C ASN A 253 -28.29 0.64 -5.79
N PHE A 254 -29.50 0.91 -6.30
CA PHE A 254 -29.72 1.48 -7.64
C PHE A 254 -28.94 2.76 -7.91
N ALA A 255 -28.80 3.65 -6.92
CA ALA A 255 -28.05 4.90 -7.06
C ALA A 255 -26.58 4.68 -7.46
N LYS A 256 -25.97 3.58 -6.99
CA LYS A 256 -24.60 3.22 -7.39
C LYS A 256 -24.52 2.51 -8.73
N ARG A 257 -25.58 1.81 -9.14
CA ARG A 257 -25.66 1.25 -10.48
C ARG A 257 -25.69 2.34 -11.54
N ASP A 258 -26.36 3.46 -11.28
CA ASP A 258 -26.39 4.62 -12.18
C ASP A 258 -24.99 5.20 -12.46
N GLU A 259 -24.12 5.24 -11.44
CA GLU A 259 -22.72 5.68 -11.61
C GLU A 259 -21.92 4.75 -12.54
N VAL A 260 -22.29 3.46 -12.61
CA VAL A 260 -21.62 2.44 -13.44
C VAL A 260 -22.39 2.17 -14.75
N ALA A 261 -23.53 2.82 -14.97
CA ALA A 261 -24.42 2.54 -16.10
C ALA A 261 -23.77 2.76 -17.48
N ALA A 262 -22.85 3.73 -17.59
CA ALA A 262 -22.11 3.96 -18.83
C ALA A 262 -21.23 2.75 -19.21
N VAL A 263 -20.57 2.15 -18.20
CA VAL A 263 -19.73 0.96 -18.36
C VAL A 263 -20.60 -0.26 -18.66
N GLU A 264 -21.69 -0.44 -17.92
CA GLU A 264 -22.67 -1.52 -18.13
C GLU A 264 -23.25 -1.50 -19.55
N THR A 265 -23.68 -0.32 -20.02
CA THR A 265 -24.19 -0.14 -21.39
C THR A 265 -23.13 -0.47 -22.44
N GLY A 266 -21.87 -0.11 -22.19
CA GLY A 266 -20.75 -0.44 -23.06
C GLY A 266 -20.51 -1.95 -23.19
N VAL A 267 -20.56 -2.67 -22.07
CA VAL A 267 -20.44 -4.13 -22.03
C VAL A 267 -21.64 -4.80 -22.70
N ALA A 268 -22.87 -4.35 -22.39
CA ALA A 268 -24.09 -4.88 -22.97
C ALA A 268 -24.09 -4.80 -24.51
N ARG A 269 -23.72 -3.65 -25.09
CA ARG A 269 -23.62 -3.49 -26.55
C ARG A 269 -22.62 -4.46 -27.19
N ARG A 270 -21.53 -4.78 -26.49
CA ARG A 270 -20.51 -5.71 -26.98
C ARG A 270 -20.96 -7.16 -26.89
N ILE A 271 -21.67 -7.52 -25.82
CA ILE A 271 -22.29 -8.84 -25.68
C ILE A 271 -23.28 -9.06 -26.83
N GLU A 272 -24.18 -8.12 -27.09
CA GLU A 272 -25.16 -8.26 -28.18
C GLU A 272 -24.49 -8.38 -29.55
N ARG A 273 -23.41 -7.63 -29.79
CA ARG A 273 -22.62 -7.77 -31.03
C ARG A 273 -21.97 -9.15 -31.15
N LEU A 274 -21.34 -9.64 -30.08
CA LEU A 274 -20.71 -10.96 -30.08
C LEU A 274 -21.75 -12.07 -30.32
N LEU A 275 -22.89 -12.03 -29.63
CA LEU A 275 -23.95 -13.01 -29.80
C LEU A 275 -24.49 -13.00 -31.22
N LEU A 276 -24.69 -11.81 -31.81
CA LEU A 276 -25.09 -11.69 -33.22
C LEU A 276 -24.03 -12.29 -34.16
N ASP A 277 -22.75 -11.99 -33.95
CA ASP A 277 -21.66 -12.56 -34.75
C ASP A 277 -21.63 -14.09 -34.63
N LEU A 278 -21.80 -14.65 -33.42
CA LEU A 278 -21.87 -16.10 -33.18
C LEU A 278 -23.13 -16.73 -33.77
N ASP A 279 -24.27 -16.05 -33.72
CA ASP A 279 -25.51 -16.50 -34.36
C ASP A 279 -25.33 -16.61 -35.88
N THR A 280 -24.62 -15.66 -36.50
CA THR A 280 -24.28 -15.76 -37.94
C THR A 280 -23.24 -16.83 -38.28
N LEU A 281 -22.35 -17.16 -37.34
CA LEU A 281 -21.31 -18.17 -37.54
C LEU A 281 -21.80 -19.61 -37.32
N SER A 282 -22.78 -19.78 -36.44
CA SER A 282 -23.38 -21.07 -36.08
C SER A 282 -24.67 -21.38 -36.87
N ASP A 283 -25.09 -20.46 -37.74
CA ASP A 283 -26.37 -20.49 -38.46
C ASP A 283 -27.56 -20.69 -37.50
N PHE A 284 -27.51 -20.08 -36.30
CA PHE A 284 -28.54 -20.26 -35.26
C PHE A 284 -29.89 -19.65 -35.69
N GLU A 285 -29.86 -18.37 -36.06
CA GLU A 285 -30.95 -17.65 -36.73
C GLU A 285 -30.57 -17.52 -38.20
N SER A 286 -31.15 -18.38 -39.04
CA SER A 286 -30.88 -18.45 -40.48
C SER A 286 -31.26 -17.13 -41.18
N LEU A 287 -30.32 -16.18 -41.26
CA LEU A 287 -30.44 -15.02 -42.13
C LEU A 287 -30.20 -15.48 -43.59
N PRO A 288 -31.06 -15.11 -44.55
CA PRO A 288 -31.14 -15.84 -45.82
C PRO A 288 -29.94 -15.83 -46.77
N ASP A 289 -28.86 -15.07 -46.58
CA ASP A 289 -27.94 -14.82 -47.73
C ASP A 289 -26.45 -14.51 -47.43
N GLY A 290 -25.91 -14.83 -46.24
CA GLY A 290 -24.56 -14.34 -45.86
C GLY A 290 -23.40 -15.34 -45.76
N SER A 291 -23.64 -16.55 -45.23
CA SER A 291 -22.55 -17.39 -44.67
C SER A 291 -22.06 -18.50 -45.61
N ASN A 292 -22.81 -18.82 -46.68
CA ASN A 292 -22.55 -19.96 -47.56
C ASN A 292 -21.33 -19.81 -48.48
N GLY A 293 -20.74 -18.61 -48.56
CA GLY A 293 -19.56 -18.34 -49.41
C GLY A 293 -18.20 -18.44 -48.71
N ARG A 294 -18.14 -18.64 -47.38
CA ARG A 294 -16.84 -18.66 -46.65
C ARG A 294 -16.13 -20.00 -46.80
N THR A 295 -14.84 -19.96 -47.14
CA THR A 295 -13.99 -21.16 -47.11
C THR A 295 -13.87 -21.69 -45.68
N PRO A 296 -13.60 -23.00 -45.48
CA PRO A 296 -13.46 -23.57 -44.14
C PRO A 296 -12.39 -22.87 -43.29
N GLU A 297 -11.29 -22.43 -43.90
CA GLU A 297 -10.24 -21.64 -43.23
C GLU A 297 -10.75 -20.27 -42.77
N GLN A 298 -11.55 -19.57 -43.60
CA GLN A 298 -12.15 -18.30 -43.20
C GLN A 298 -13.16 -18.49 -42.07
N LYS A 299 -13.91 -19.59 -42.05
CA LYS A 299 -14.81 -19.92 -40.95
C LYS A 299 -14.03 -20.16 -39.66
N ARG A 300 -12.95 -20.96 -39.70
CA ARG A 300 -12.06 -21.19 -38.56
C ARG A 300 -11.48 -19.88 -38.02
N ALA A 301 -10.91 -19.05 -38.89
CA ALA A 301 -10.34 -17.75 -38.49
C ALA A 301 -11.39 -16.81 -37.86
N ALA A 302 -12.64 -16.85 -38.35
CA ALA A 302 -13.73 -16.07 -37.76
C ALA A 302 -14.13 -16.59 -36.38
N TRP A 303 -14.17 -17.92 -36.18
CA TRP A 303 -14.39 -18.53 -34.86
C TRP A 303 -13.26 -18.20 -33.88
N GLU A 304 -11.99 -18.28 -34.29
CA GLU A 304 -10.86 -17.88 -33.45
C GLU A 304 -10.91 -16.41 -33.04
N LYS A 305 -11.37 -15.54 -33.95
CA LYS A 305 -11.60 -14.12 -33.64
C LYS A 305 -12.74 -13.94 -32.65
N ALA A 306 -13.87 -14.63 -32.85
CA ALA A 306 -15.02 -14.57 -31.95
C ALA A 306 -14.67 -15.13 -30.56
N ALA A 307 -13.85 -16.19 -30.48
CA ALA A 307 -13.37 -16.74 -29.22
C ALA A 307 -12.48 -15.74 -28.46
N LYS A 308 -11.55 -15.06 -29.15
CA LYS A 308 -10.75 -13.97 -28.55
C LYS A 308 -11.63 -12.81 -28.09
N GLU A 309 -12.70 -12.48 -28.81
CA GLU A 309 -13.63 -11.42 -28.41
C GLU A 309 -14.50 -11.84 -27.22
N ALA A 310 -14.94 -13.10 -27.17
CA ALA A 310 -15.63 -13.70 -26.04
C ALA A 310 -14.77 -13.67 -24.77
N ASP A 311 -13.50 -14.06 -24.88
CA ASP A 311 -12.54 -14.00 -23.76
C ASP A 311 -12.39 -12.57 -23.20
N LEU A 312 -12.24 -11.58 -24.09
CA LEU A 312 -12.17 -10.17 -23.68
C LEU A 312 -13.47 -9.68 -23.03
N ILE A 313 -14.64 -10.04 -23.58
CA ILE A 313 -15.94 -9.66 -23.02
C ILE A 313 -16.19 -10.37 -21.67
N CYS A 314 -15.77 -11.62 -21.53
CA CYS A 314 -15.84 -12.36 -20.28
C CYS A 314 -14.98 -11.69 -19.19
N ALA A 315 -13.78 -11.24 -19.53
CA ALA A 315 -12.94 -10.46 -18.62
C ALA A 315 -13.65 -9.15 -18.18
N ASP A 316 -14.26 -8.42 -19.11
CA ASP A 316 -15.01 -7.19 -18.82
C ASP A 316 -16.22 -7.45 -17.91
N VAL A 317 -16.95 -8.55 -18.16
CA VAL A 317 -18.07 -9.01 -17.31
C VAL A 317 -17.60 -9.34 -15.90
N CYS A 318 -16.47 -10.05 -15.77
CA CYS A 318 -15.90 -10.38 -14.46
C CYS A 318 -15.45 -9.12 -13.70
N VAL A 319 -14.89 -8.12 -14.38
CA VAL A 319 -14.56 -6.81 -13.78
C VAL A 319 -15.83 -6.09 -13.31
N LEU A 320 -16.88 -6.07 -14.14
CA LEU A 320 -18.16 -5.43 -13.79
C LEU A 320 -18.84 -6.11 -12.60
N LEU A 321 -18.82 -7.44 -12.54
CA LEU A 321 -19.30 -8.20 -11.39
C LEU A 321 -18.54 -7.83 -10.10
N MET A 322 -17.21 -7.74 -10.17
CA MET A 322 -16.42 -7.31 -9.01
C MET A 322 -16.72 -5.86 -8.61
N LEU A 323 -16.96 -4.95 -9.56
CA LEU A 323 -17.38 -3.58 -9.28
C LEU A 323 -18.72 -3.54 -8.55
N TYR A 324 -19.67 -4.39 -8.95
CA TYR A 324 -20.97 -4.49 -8.28
C TYR A 324 -20.86 -4.95 -6.83
N VAL A 325 -19.93 -5.86 -6.54
CA VAL A 325 -19.64 -6.23 -5.15
C VAL A 325 -19.07 -5.06 -4.38
N GLU A 326 -18.06 -4.38 -4.93
CA GLU A 326 -17.38 -3.28 -4.24
C GLU A 326 -18.33 -2.14 -3.86
N HIS A 327 -19.34 -1.88 -4.69
CA HIS A 327 -20.37 -0.88 -4.45
C HIS A 327 -21.59 -1.39 -3.68
N GLY A 328 -21.62 -2.68 -3.34
CA GLY A 328 -22.76 -3.31 -2.68
C GLY A 328 -24.03 -3.34 -3.55
N ILE A 329 -23.87 -3.31 -4.87
CA ILE A 329 -24.95 -3.56 -5.84
C ILE A 329 -25.30 -5.06 -5.81
N LEU A 330 -24.27 -5.91 -5.71
CA LEU A 330 -24.42 -7.33 -5.41
C LEU A 330 -24.05 -7.57 -3.95
N SER A 331 -25.04 -7.81 -3.09
CA SER A 331 -24.80 -8.14 -1.68
C SER A 331 -24.32 -9.58 -1.55
N ILE A 332 -23.18 -9.77 -0.88
CA ILE A 332 -22.61 -11.10 -0.55
C ILE A 332 -22.95 -11.50 0.89
N GLU A 333 -23.46 -10.56 1.70
CA GLU A 333 -23.86 -10.82 3.09
C GLU A 333 -24.89 -11.94 3.12
N ASP A 334 -24.71 -12.85 4.09
CA ASP A 334 -25.29 -14.19 4.09
C ASP A 334 -26.77 -14.21 3.72
N GLY A 335 -27.15 -15.18 2.87
CA GLY A 335 -28.53 -15.34 2.39
C GLY A 335 -29.59 -15.39 3.50
N ASP A 336 -29.17 -15.66 4.74
CA ASP A 336 -30.02 -15.62 5.93
C ASP A 336 -30.34 -14.19 6.41
N ALA A 337 -29.39 -13.25 6.28
CA ALA A 337 -29.53 -11.87 6.77
C ALA A 337 -30.47 -11.01 5.91
N LEU A 338 -30.61 -11.36 4.63
CA LEU A 338 -31.56 -10.71 3.73
C LEU A 338 -33.00 -11.22 3.91
N GLY A 339 -33.26 -12.15 4.83
CA GLY A 339 -34.60 -12.62 5.14
C GLY A 339 -35.28 -13.33 3.95
N TRP A 340 -34.49 -13.98 3.08
CA TRP A 340 -35.04 -14.82 2.02
C TRP A 340 -35.57 -16.11 2.65
N GLU A 341 -36.71 -16.01 3.35
CA GLU A 341 -37.49 -17.19 3.69
C GLU A 341 -37.82 -17.89 2.37
N VAL A 342 -37.27 -19.09 2.17
CA VAL A 342 -37.69 -19.98 1.08
C VAL A 342 -39.20 -20.12 1.25
N PRO A 343 -40.02 -19.61 0.31
CA PRO A 343 -41.47 -19.61 0.50
C PRO A 343 -41.91 -21.06 0.73
N PRO A 344 -42.51 -21.39 1.89
CA PRO A 344 -42.75 -22.78 2.30
C PRO A 344 -43.73 -23.54 1.39
N ASP A 345 -44.46 -22.82 0.52
CA ASP A 345 -45.46 -23.36 -0.42
C ASP A 345 -45.08 -23.14 -1.91
N ALA A 346 -43.80 -23.16 -2.27
CA ALA A 346 -43.35 -23.02 -3.66
C ALA A 346 -43.56 -24.31 -4.51
N SER A 347 -44.73 -24.95 -4.41
CA SER A 347 -45.17 -26.06 -5.26
C SER A 347 -45.78 -25.60 -6.60
N GLY A 348 -45.60 -24.33 -6.97
CA GLY A 348 -45.95 -23.76 -8.28
C GLY A 348 -44.69 -23.52 -9.13
N PRO A 349 -44.82 -23.43 -10.47
CA PRO A 349 -43.68 -23.47 -11.37
C PRO A 349 -42.69 -22.31 -11.13
N ASP A 350 -41.52 -22.72 -10.66
CA ASP A 350 -40.19 -22.37 -11.17
C ASP A 350 -39.61 -20.98 -10.90
N SER A 351 -40.32 -19.87 -11.07
CA SER A 351 -39.61 -18.57 -11.20
C SER A 351 -38.94 -18.04 -9.91
N ALA A 352 -39.57 -18.21 -8.74
CA ALA A 352 -39.02 -17.75 -7.46
C ALA A 352 -37.89 -18.67 -6.97
N GLN A 353 -38.06 -19.98 -7.09
CA GLN A 353 -37.03 -20.96 -6.78
C GLN A 353 -35.83 -20.82 -7.73
N GLN A 354 -36.06 -20.65 -9.04
CA GLN A 354 -34.98 -20.41 -10.00
C GLN A 354 -34.26 -19.08 -9.75
N ARG A 355 -34.97 -18.02 -9.31
CA ARG A 355 -34.33 -16.77 -8.84
C ARG A 355 -33.41 -17.02 -7.66
N TYR A 356 -33.89 -17.73 -6.64
CA TYR A 356 -33.09 -18.07 -5.48
C TYR A 356 -31.87 -18.91 -5.86
N LEU A 357 -32.04 -19.96 -6.66
CA LEU A 357 -30.94 -20.82 -7.11
C LEU A 357 -29.91 -20.05 -7.94
N ALA A 358 -30.35 -19.22 -8.90
CA ALA A 358 -29.47 -18.38 -9.71
C ALA A 358 -28.70 -17.36 -8.84
N GLN A 359 -29.38 -16.74 -7.87
CA GLN A 359 -28.76 -15.80 -6.94
C GLN A 359 -27.74 -16.48 -6.03
N VAL A 360 -28.09 -17.62 -5.42
CA VAL A 360 -27.16 -18.40 -4.59
C VAL A 360 -25.93 -18.82 -5.39
N LYS A 361 -26.12 -19.24 -6.65
CA LYS A 361 -25.02 -19.62 -7.53
C LYS A 361 -24.11 -18.44 -7.88
N LEU A 362 -24.69 -17.30 -8.24
CA LEU A 362 -23.95 -16.06 -8.50
C LEU A 362 -23.20 -15.57 -7.26
N VAL A 363 -23.86 -15.54 -6.10
CA VAL A 363 -23.26 -15.12 -4.83
C VAL A 363 -22.11 -16.06 -4.45
N ASN A 364 -22.28 -17.37 -4.55
CA ASN A 364 -21.21 -18.34 -4.24
C ASN A 364 -20.01 -18.21 -5.19
N TYR A 365 -20.28 -18.03 -6.49
CA TYR A 365 -19.26 -17.79 -7.50
C TYR A 365 -18.46 -16.52 -7.17
N VAL A 366 -19.15 -15.43 -6.85
CA VAL A 366 -18.52 -14.15 -6.56
C VAL A 366 -17.82 -14.11 -5.20
N ARG A 367 -18.42 -14.72 -4.18
CA ARG A 367 -17.88 -14.86 -2.82
C ARG A 367 -16.51 -15.54 -2.83
N TYR A 368 -16.35 -16.57 -3.66
CA TYR A 368 -15.05 -17.23 -3.81
C TYR A 368 -13.99 -16.26 -4.36
N ALA A 369 -14.29 -15.50 -5.42
CA ALA A 369 -13.34 -14.55 -5.96
C ALA A 369 -13.00 -13.40 -4.99
N VAL A 370 -14.00 -12.91 -4.25
CA VAL A 370 -13.82 -11.86 -3.24
C VAL A 370 -12.93 -12.33 -2.11
N PHE A 371 -13.11 -13.57 -1.65
CA PHE A 371 -12.25 -14.20 -0.65
C PHE A 371 -10.77 -14.19 -1.07
N TRP A 372 -10.47 -14.54 -2.33
CA TRP A 372 -9.10 -14.50 -2.84
C TRP A 372 -8.58 -13.07 -3.06
N ALA A 373 -9.43 -12.17 -3.53
CA ALA A 373 -9.08 -10.76 -3.69
C ALA A 373 -8.77 -10.08 -2.34
N ASP A 374 -9.50 -10.44 -1.28
CA ASP A 374 -9.28 -9.95 0.08
C ASP A 374 -7.95 -10.43 0.63
N ARG A 375 -7.61 -11.70 0.39
CA ARG A 375 -6.32 -12.29 0.75
C ARG A 375 -5.12 -11.55 0.18
N GLU A 376 -5.27 -10.92 -0.99
CA GLU A 376 -4.23 -10.05 -1.55
C GLU A 376 -4.17 -8.67 -0.88
N SER A 377 -5.29 -8.14 -0.38
CA SER A 377 -5.35 -6.79 0.22
C SER A 377 -4.98 -6.71 1.71
N ILE A 378 -4.82 -7.87 2.38
CA ILE A 378 -4.50 -7.98 3.81
C ILE A 378 -3.17 -7.28 4.18
N SER A 379 -2.22 -7.17 3.25
CA SER A 379 -0.89 -6.62 3.49
C SER A 379 -0.90 -5.20 4.09
N LEU A 380 -1.80 -4.32 3.63
CA LEU A 380 -1.93 -2.97 4.20
C LEU A 380 -2.44 -3.01 5.64
N LEU A 381 -3.45 -3.84 5.91
CA LEU A 381 -4.01 -3.96 7.26
C LEU A 381 -2.96 -4.48 8.24
N ILE A 382 -2.16 -5.47 7.81
CA ILE A 382 -1.02 -5.97 8.58
C ILE A 382 -0.03 -4.84 8.86
N TRP A 383 0.35 -4.06 7.84
CA TRP A 383 1.27 -2.94 8.02
C TRP A 383 0.73 -1.89 9.00
N VAL A 384 -0.53 -1.44 8.84
CA VAL A 384 -1.14 -0.44 9.73
C VAL A 384 -1.17 -0.92 11.18
N ARG A 385 -1.58 -2.17 11.39
CA ARG A 385 -1.66 -2.76 12.73
C ARG A 385 -0.25 -2.94 13.33
N ALA A 386 0.69 -3.50 12.58
CA ALA A 386 2.07 -3.62 13.02
C ALA A 386 2.71 -2.26 13.35
N MET A 387 2.48 -1.23 12.54
CA MET A 387 2.90 0.15 12.84
C MET A 387 2.30 0.63 14.16
N ALA A 388 0.99 0.48 14.37
CA ALA A 388 0.35 0.88 15.61
C ALA A 388 0.94 0.14 16.83
N ALA A 389 1.22 -1.16 16.71
CA ALA A 389 1.89 -1.93 17.75
C ALA A 389 3.30 -1.43 18.05
N VAL A 390 4.11 -1.14 17.02
CA VAL A 390 5.47 -0.57 17.18
C VAL A 390 5.40 0.75 17.94
N LEU A 391 4.56 1.69 17.48
CA LEU A 391 4.50 3.04 18.03
C LEU A 391 3.98 3.03 19.47
N LEU A 392 2.94 2.25 19.74
CA LEU A 392 2.36 2.13 21.09
C LEU A 392 3.35 1.46 22.05
N ALA A 393 3.98 0.35 21.63
CA ALA A 393 4.97 -0.35 22.45
C ALA A 393 6.16 0.55 22.79
N ALA A 394 6.70 1.27 21.80
CA ALA A 394 7.82 2.18 21.98
C ALA A 394 7.46 3.36 22.91
N PHE A 395 6.28 3.96 22.70
CA PHE A 395 5.79 5.08 23.52
C PHE A 395 5.58 4.68 24.98
N LEU A 396 4.87 3.57 25.22
CA LEU A 396 4.64 3.06 26.58
C LEU A 396 5.95 2.67 27.24
N PHE A 397 6.86 2.01 26.51
CA PHE A 397 8.17 1.67 27.06
C PHE A 397 8.95 2.92 27.47
N GLY A 398 9.04 3.93 26.60
CA GLY A 398 9.71 5.19 26.90
C GLY A 398 9.09 5.93 28.08
N MET A 399 7.76 5.91 28.21
CA MET A 399 7.05 6.58 29.31
C MET A 399 7.28 5.93 30.69
N PHE A 400 7.33 4.59 30.75
CA PHE A 400 7.39 3.84 32.02
C PHE A 400 8.80 3.39 32.40
N PHE A 401 9.60 2.99 31.41
CA PHE A 401 10.91 2.37 31.62
C PHE A 401 12.06 3.17 31.04
N GLY A 402 11.77 4.17 30.20
CA GLY A 402 12.77 5.07 29.67
C GLY A 402 13.55 5.68 30.82
N ARG A 403 14.80 5.25 30.95
CA ARG A 403 15.66 5.71 32.03
C ARG A 403 16.03 7.16 31.76
N ASP A 404 16.17 7.95 32.83
CA ASP A 404 16.69 9.32 32.78
C ASP A 404 18.19 9.31 32.39
N THR A 405 18.56 8.76 31.24
CA THR A 405 19.94 8.90 30.69
C THR A 405 20.28 10.36 30.36
N VAL A 406 19.33 11.28 30.54
CA VAL A 406 19.49 12.74 30.43
C VAL A 406 19.89 13.38 31.77
N THR A 407 19.74 12.72 32.93
CA THR A 407 19.97 13.35 34.25
C THR A 407 21.36 13.09 34.83
N SER A 408 22.44 13.25 34.04
CA SER A 408 23.74 13.54 34.66
C SER A 408 24.07 15.03 34.70
N ASP A 409 23.27 15.89 34.07
CA ASP A 409 23.31 17.33 34.28
C ASP A 409 22.01 17.78 34.95
N ASP A 410 22.14 18.27 36.19
CA ASP A 410 21.09 18.68 37.13
C ASP A 410 20.16 19.82 36.63
N SER A 411 20.25 20.26 35.37
CA SER A 411 19.60 21.49 34.91
C SER A 411 18.22 21.33 34.26
N LEU A 412 17.72 20.11 34.04
CA LEU A 412 16.41 19.86 33.43
C LEU A 412 15.58 18.83 34.22
N VAL A 413 15.48 19.05 35.54
CA VAL A 413 14.45 18.41 36.39
C VAL A 413 13.08 18.98 35.98
N GLY A 414 12.47 18.41 34.95
CA GLY A 414 11.17 18.86 34.48
C GLY A 414 10.66 18.23 33.18
N ASP A 415 11.50 17.51 32.43
CA ASP A 415 11.04 16.87 31.19
C ASP A 415 9.94 15.84 31.50
N SER A 416 8.73 16.15 31.01
CA SER A 416 7.57 15.29 31.21
C SER A 416 7.87 13.89 30.64
N ARG A 417 7.49 12.83 31.37
CA ARG A 417 7.60 11.42 30.89
C ARG A 417 6.98 11.21 29.50
N ILE A 418 6.03 12.08 29.14
CA ILE A 418 5.41 12.13 27.81
C ILE A 418 6.44 12.47 26.74
N LEU A 419 7.32 13.43 26.97
CA LEU A 419 8.37 13.84 26.02
C LEU A 419 9.37 12.69 25.77
N ILE A 420 9.77 11.98 26.82
CA ILE A 420 10.61 10.78 26.71
C ILE A 420 9.89 9.73 25.85
N GLY A 421 8.62 9.44 26.17
CA GLY A 421 7.79 8.53 25.37
C GLY A 421 7.70 8.94 23.90
N MET A 422 7.54 10.24 23.61
CA MET A 422 7.49 10.77 22.23
C MET A 422 8.81 10.58 21.49
N ASN A 423 9.96 10.76 22.16
CA ASN A 423 11.27 10.52 21.56
C ASN A 423 11.45 9.04 21.17
N TYR A 424 11.06 8.12 22.06
CA TYR A 424 11.06 6.68 21.77
C TYR A 424 10.11 6.33 20.60
N LEU A 425 8.91 6.91 20.57
CA LEU A 425 7.96 6.74 19.47
C LEU A 425 8.57 7.20 18.14
N PHE A 426 9.19 8.37 18.10
CA PHE A 426 9.78 8.94 16.91
C PHE A 426 10.97 8.10 16.41
N SER A 427 11.86 7.70 17.32
CA SER A 427 12.98 6.79 17.01
C SER A 427 12.50 5.44 16.46
N ALA A 428 11.43 4.89 17.03
CA ALA A 428 10.82 3.65 16.55
C ALA A 428 10.14 3.83 15.18
N ALA A 429 9.51 4.98 14.91
CA ALA A 429 8.94 5.29 13.61
C ALA A 429 10.01 5.26 12.51
N LEU A 430 11.14 5.95 12.72
CA LEU A 430 12.25 5.99 11.77
C LEU A 430 12.90 4.61 11.56
N THR A 431 13.04 3.84 12.65
CA THR A 431 13.75 2.55 12.60
C THR A 431 12.88 1.44 12.01
N TYR A 432 11.63 1.29 12.46
CA TYR A 432 10.81 0.12 12.15
C TYR A 432 9.75 0.38 11.08
N VAL A 433 9.02 1.50 11.17
CA VAL A 433 7.80 1.69 10.37
C VAL A 433 8.13 1.82 8.88
N LEU A 434 9.20 2.57 8.56
CA LEU A 434 9.66 2.72 7.18
C LEU A 434 10.25 1.42 6.61
N ALA A 435 11.04 0.69 7.41
CA ALA A 435 11.57 -0.62 7.01
C ALA A 435 10.43 -1.62 6.73
N LEU A 436 9.43 -1.66 7.61
CA LEU A 436 8.24 -2.49 7.47
C LEU A 436 7.44 -2.11 6.21
N LEU A 437 7.26 -0.81 5.97
CA LEU A 437 6.55 -0.32 4.79
C LEU A 437 7.22 -0.79 3.50
N MET A 438 8.54 -0.62 3.42
CA MET A 438 9.32 -1.03 2.25
C MET A 438 9.28 -2.54 2.03
N ALA A 439 9.41 -3.33 3.10
CA ALA A 439 9.36 -4.79 3.01
C ALA A 439 7.99 -5.33 2.59
N VAL A 440 6.91 -4.84 3.22
CA VAL A 440 5.54 -5.27 2.87
C VAL A 440 5.17 -4.83 1.45
N SER A 441 5.59 -3.63 1.03
CA SER A 441 5.36 -3.13 -0.34
C SER A 441 6.11 -3.96 -1.38
N TYR A 442 7.38 -4.32 -1.11
CA TYR A 442 8.16 -5.19 -1.98
C TYR A 442 7.56 -6.59 -2.07
N HIS A 443 7.22 -7.19 -0.93
CA HIS A 443 6.56 -8.51 -0.85
C HIS A 443 5.28 -8.53 -1.66
N GLN A 444 4.40 -7.54 -1.47
CA GLN A 444 3.15 -7.42 -2.19
C GLN A 444 3.38 -7.28 -3.71
N SER A 445 4.33 -6.45 -4.12
CA SER A 445 4.68 -6.26 -5.53
C SER A 445 5.22 -7.55 -6.16
N ALA A 446 6.15 -8.22 -5.48
CA ALA A 446 6.74 -9.47 -5.95
C ALA A 446 5.69 -10.59 -6.01
N TYR A 447 4.76 -10.63 -5.04
CA TYR A 447 3.68 -11.61 -5.01
C TYR A 447 2.70 -11.42 -6.17
N GLN A 448 2.25 -10.20 -6.43
CA GLN A 448 1.36 -9.89 -7.55
C GLN A 448 1.97 -10.23 -8.92
N ASN A 449 3.29 -10.15 -9.03
CA ASN A 449 4.03 -10.51 -10.25
C ASN A 449 4.39 -12.00 -10.32
N ASN A 450 3.86 -12.86 -9.43
CA ASN A 450 4.23 -14.27 -9.29
C ASN A 450 5.75 -14.51 -9.12
N ALA A 451 6.50 -13.49 -8.69
CA ALA A 451 7.93 -13.56 -8.46
C ALA A 451 8.25 -14.01 -7.03
N TRP A 452 7.36 -13.73 -6.06
CA TRP A 452 7.54 -14.14 -4.67
C TRP A 452 7.37 -15.65 -4.51
N ARG A 453 8.32 -16.28 -3.81
CA ARG A 453 8.36 -17.72 -3.52
C ARG A 453 8.17 -17.93 -2.03
N ASN A 454 7.26 -18.81 -1.65
CA ASN A 454 6.90 -19.00 -0.25
C ASN A 454 8.00 -19.80 0.46
N VAL A 455 8.51 -19.27 1.58
CA VAL A 455 9.59 -19.87 2.39
C VAL A 455 9.30 -21.31 2.83
N PHE A 456 8.04 -21.64 3.07
CA PHE A 456 7.63 -22.96 3.58
C PHE A 456 7.36 -23.98 2.47
N ARG A 457 7.31 -23.56 1.20
CA ARG A 457 7.07 -24.44 0.04
C ARG A 457 8.29 -24.65 -0.84
N ASP A 458 9.07 -23.59 -1.02
CA ASP A 458 10.19 -23.58 -1.95
C ASP A 458 11.53 -23.88 -1.28
N HIS A 459 12.50 -24.37 -2.06
CA HIS A 459 13.86 -24.61 -1.60
C HIS A 459 14.58 -23.30 -1.22
N TRP A 460 15.46 -23.36 -0.21
CA TRP A 460 16.09 -22.18 0.41
C TRP A 460 16.83 -21.24 -0.55
N SER A 461 17.46 -21.80 -1.58
CA SER A 461 18.17 -21.02 -2.60
C SER A 461 17.27 -20.03 -3.35
N ARG A 462 15.96 -20.30 -3.47
CA ARG A 462 15.01 -19.44 -4.19
C ARG A 462 14.47 -18.31 -3.32
N TRP A 463 14.12 -18.60 -2.07
CA TRP A 463 13.56 -17.57 -1.18
C TRP A 463 14.65 -16.71 -0.53
N LEU A 464 15.87 -17.24 -0.34
CA LEU A 464 16.94 -16.49 0.32
C LEU A 464 17.31 -15.19 -0.41
N SER A 465 17.40 -15.23 -1.75
CA SER A 465 17.71 -14.03 -2.54
C SER A 465 16.64 -12.94 -2.40
N GLN A 466 15.37 -13.34 -2.27
CA GLN A 466 14.24 -12.43 -2.09
C GLN A 466 14.29 -11.76 -0.72
N PHE A 467 14.56 -12.54 0.34
CA PHE A 467 14.73 -12.00 1.69
C PHE A 467 15.96 -11.10 1.82
N MET A 468 17.07 -11.45 1.17
CA MET A 468 18.26 -10.60 1.11
C MET A 468 17.98 -9.28 0.39
N ALA A 469 17.22 -9.30 -0.70
CA ALA A 469 16.81 -8.08 -1.41
C ALA A 469 15.90 -7.20 -0.53
N VAL A 470 14.93 -7.80 0.16
CA VAL A 470 14.05 -7.09 1.12
C VAL A 470 14.87 -6.50 2.25
N PHE A 471 15.78 -7.27 2.85
CA PHE A 471 16.64 -6.83 3.95
C PHE A 471 17.52 -5.66 3.53
N ALA A 472 18.16 -5.75 2.36
CA ALA A 472 19.01 -4.69 1.83
C ALA A 472 18.20 -3.41 1.55
N LEU A 473 17.04 -3.51 0.90
CA LEU A 473 16.21 -2.36 0.55
C LEU A 473 15.62 -1.67 1.79
N SER A 474 15.05 -2.45 2.71
CA SER A 474 14.51 -1.92 3.96
C SER A 474 15.60 -1.39 4.89
N GLY A 475 16.78 -2.03 4.91
CA GLY A 475 17.93 -1.60 5.70
C GLY A 475 18.54 -0.31 5.19
N PHE A 476 18.67 -0.17 3.87
CA PHE A 476 19.10 1.09 3.26
C PHE A 476 18.16 2.24 3.64
N ALA A 477 16.85 2.04 3.51
CA ALA A 477 15.85 3.05 3.88
C ALA A 477 15.94 3.44 5.37
N ALA A 478 16.00 2.46 6.27
CA ALA A 478 16.12 2.71 7.71
C ALA A 478 17.41 3.45 8.07
N VAL A 479 18.55 3.03 7.51
CA VAL A 479 19.85 3.67 7.75
C VAL A 479 19.83 5.11 7.29
N VAL A 480 19.36 5.40 6.08
CA VAL A 480 19.29 6.78 5.54
C VAL A 480 18.43 7.66 6.46
N CYS A 481 17.26 7.19 6.88
CA CYS A 481 16.37 7.96 7.74
C CYS A 481 16.96 8.22 9.14
N VAL A 482 17.53 7.19 9.77
CA VAL A 482 18.11 7.33 11.12
C VAL A 482 19.39 8.17 11.07
N VAL A 483 20.27 7.93 10.10
CA VAL A 483 21.53 8.69 9.96
C VAL A 483 21.23 10.16 9.71
N GLY A 484 20.35 10.49 8.77
CA GLY A 484 20.07 11.90 8.51
C GLY A 484 19.33 12.61 9.63
N TYR A 485 18.46 11.92 10.38
CA TYR A 485 17.91 12.49 11.61
C TYR A 485 19.02 12.83 12.63
N ASN A 486 20.02 11.97 12.79
CA ASN A 486 21.14 12.25 13.70
C ASN A 486 22.01 13.41 13.21
N ILE A 487 22.26 13.51 11.90
CA ILE A 487 23.00 14.64 11.33
C ILE A 487 22.23 15.94 11.59
N TYR A 488 20.91 15.93 11.36
CA TYR A 488 20.05 17.08 11.67
C TYR A 488 20.11 17.47 13.16
N ALA A 489 19.96 16.50 14.07
CA ALA A 489 20.05 16.76 15.51
C ALA A 489 21.44 17.30 15.90
N THR A 490 22.51 16.86 15.23
CA THR A 490 23.87 17.38 15.45
C THR A 490 24.01 18.81 14.95
N ILE A 491 23.43 19.15 13.80
CA ILE A 491 23.42 20.52 13.26
C ILE A 491 22.65 21.45 14.19
N ALA A 492 21.47 21.03 14.63
CA ALA A 492 20.64 21.82 15.55
C ALA A 492 21.32 22.10 16.89
N SER A 493 22.26 21.25 17.33
CA SER A 493 22.97 21.41 18.61
C SER A 493 24.33 22.09 18.50
N VAL A 494 25.08 21.85 17.42
CA VAL A 494 26.47 22.30 17.28
C VAL A 494 26.60 23.47 16.28
N GLY A 495 25.61 23.67 15.42
CA GLY A 495 25.63 24.63 14.31
C GLY A 495 26.10 24.00 13.00
N LEU A 496 25.59 24.52 11.87
CA LEU A 496 25.84 23.95 10.54
C LEU A 496 27.30 24.04 10.11
N GLU A 497 27.94 25.19 10.32
CA GLU A 497 29.33 25.44 9.88
C GLU A 497 30.30 24.39 10.43
N ARG A 498 30.21 24.10 11.74
CA ARG A 498 31.04 23.10 12.41
C ARG A 498 30.79 21.68 11.92
N VAL A 499 29.55 21.36 11.56
CA VAL A 499 29.20 20.05 10.99
C VAL A 499 29.76 19.91 9.57
N VAL A 500 29.71 20.98 8.76
CA VAL A 500 30.28 20.99 7.41
C VAL A 500 31.80 20.83 7.45
N GLU A 501 32.49 21.55 8.33
CA GLU A 501 33.94 21.40 8.53
C GLU A 501 34.36 19.96 8.89
N ARG A 502 33.49 19.23 9.59
CA ARG A 502 33.73 17.86 10.07
C ARG A 502 32.84 16.82 9.40
N TRP A 503 32.33 17.09 8.20
CA TRP A 503 31.28 16.29 7.57
C TRP A 503 31.60 14.79 7.53
N GLN A 504 32.82 14.42 7.12
CA GLN A 504 33.22 13.01 7.04
C GLN A 504 33.23 12.32 8.41
N ALA A 505 33.66 13.02 9.47
CA ALA A 505 33.69 12.48 10.82
C ALA A 505 32.27 12.31 11.38
N VAL A 506 31.40 13.31 11.16
CA VAL A 506 29.99 13.26 11.59
C VAL A 506 29.25 12.15 10.86
N LEU A 507 29.41 12.05 9.53
CA LEU A 507 28.76 11.00 8.74
C LEU A 507 29.25 9.61 9.14
N ARG A 508 30.56 9.42 9.29
CA ARG A 508 31.14 8.15 9.73
C ARG A 508 30.66 7.78 11.13
N PHE A 509 30.67 8.71 12.06
CA PHE A 509 30.17 8.49 13.41
C PHE A 509 28.68 8.12 13.40
N ALA A 510 27.85 8.84 12.65
CA ALA A 510 26.42 8.56 12.53
C ALA A 510 26.17 7.17 11.94
N ILE A 511 26.90 6.77 10.89
CA ILE A 511 26.76 5.44 10.29
C ILE A 511 27.25 4.34 11.25
N GLU A 512 28.45 4.48 11.83
CA GLU A 512 29.01 3.46 12.73
C GLU A 512 28.20 3.33 14.02
N TYR A 513 27.71 4.44 14.58
CA TYR A 513 26.95 4.45 15.83
C TYR A 513 25.48 4.01 15.62
N GLN A 514 24.81 4.53 14.59
CA GLN A 514 23.36 4.35 14.40
C GLN A 514 22.99 3.28 13.37
N GLY A 515 23.90 2.96 12.45
CA GLY A 515 23.69 1.91 11.44
C GLY A 515 23.27 0.57 12.06
N PRO A 516 23.93 0.08 13.13
CA PRO A 516 23.50 -1.14 13.82
C PRO A 516 22.07 -1.03 14.37
N ALA A 517 21.70 0.09 14.99
CA ALA A 517 20.35 0.28 15.53
C ALA A 517 19.28 0.31 14.41
N ALA A 518 19.59 0.90 13.26
CA ALA A 518 18.70 0.92 12.10
C ALA A 518 18.40 -0.50 11.55
N MET A 519 19.31 -1.47 11.71
CA MET A 519 19.12 -2.85 11.26
C MET A 519 18.02 -3.62 12.02
N ARG A 520 17.51 -3.08 13.14
CA ARG A 520 16.38 -3.67 13.87
C ARG A 520 15.09 -3.70 13.05
N GLY A 521 14.85 -2.65 12.25
CA GLY A 521 13.70 -2.54 11.36
C GLY A 521 13.60 -3.65 10.32
N PRO A 522 14.66 -3.85 9.50
CA PRO A 522 14.73 -4.93 8.52
C PRO A 522 14.54 -6.32 9.12
N VAL A 523 15.12 -6.59 10.29
CA VAL A 523 14.94 -7.88 10.98
C VAL A 523 13.46 -8.09 11.35
N LEU A 524 12.83 -7.09 11.97
CA LEU A 524 11.40 -7.15 12.28
C LEU A 524 10.55 -7.36 11.02
N ALA A 525 10.89 -6.65 9.94
CA ALA A 525 10.17 -6.73 8.68
C ALA A 525 10.25 -8.14 8.06
N MET A 526 11.42 -8.78 8.07
CA MET A 526 11.56 -10.18 7.63
C MET A 526 10.71 -11.13 8.48
N LEU A 527 10.65 -10.95 9.79
CA LEU A 527 9.83 -11.79 10.68
C LEU A 527 8.33 -11.64 10.40
N VAL A 528 7.89 -10.42 10.07
CA VAL A 528 6.50 -10.17 9.63
C VAL A 528 6.23 -10.87 8.30
N LEU A 529 7.14 -10.80 7.32
CA LEU A 529 6.98 -11.52 6.04
C LEU A 529 6.95 -13.04 6.23
N LEU A 530 7.77 -13.60 7.11
CA LEU A 530 7.72 -15.02 7.47
C LEU A 530 6.36 -15.41 8.07
N THR A 531 5.76 -14.51 8.85
CA THR A 531 4.42 -14.74 9.42
C THR A 531 3.34 -14.74 8.35
N ILE A 532 3.43 -13.83 7.37
CA ILE A 532 2.53 -13.81 6.21
C ILE A 532 2.69 -15.08 5.38
N ASP A 533 3.93 -15.50 5.09
CA ASP A 533 4.22 -16.69 4.29
C ASP A 533 3.78 -17.98 4.99
N ALA A 534 3.95 -18.07 6.32
CA ALA A 534 3.45 -19.17 7.12
C ALA A 534 1.93 -19.27 6.97
N TRP A 535 1.21 -18.19 7.26
CA TRP A 535 -0.24 -18.16 7.09
C TRP A 535 -0.70 -18.51 5.66
N ARG A 536 0.07 -18.09 4.64
CA ARG A 536 -0.27 -18.43 3.25
C ARG A 536 -0.16 -19.92 2.94
N ASP A 537 0.74 -20.64 3.61
CA ASP A 537 0.93 -22.08 3.42
C ASP A 537 -0.25 -22.92 3.97
N GLY A 538 -0.91 -22.45 5.04
CA GLY A 538 -2.14 -23.04 5.58
C GLY A 538 -1.89 -24.11 6.64
N ALA A 539 -2.56 -25.26 6.53
CA ALA A 539 -2.67 -26.27 7.61
C ALA A 539 -1.33 -26.82 8.13
N ARG A 540 -0.28 -26.85 7.29
CA ARG A 540 1.06 -27.32 7.70
C ARG A 540 1.73 -26.36 8.70
N SER A 541 1.36 -25.08 8.69
CA SER A 541 2.03 -24.05 9.48
C SER A 541 1.24 -23.62 10.71
N GLU A 542 0.08 -24.20 11.02
CA GLU A 542 -0.77 -23.69 12.13
C GLU A 542 -0.05 -23.73 13.48
N LYS A 543 0.69 -24.82 13.75
CA LYS A 543 1.57 -24.92 14.91
C LYS A 543 2.65 -23.84 14.90
N VAL A 544 3.31 -23.64 13.77
CA VAL A 544 4.37 -22.62 13.61
C VAL A 544 3.80 -21.23 13.85
N LEU A 545 2.62 -20.93 13.31
CA LEU A 545 1.91 -19.66 13.45
C LEU A 545 1.57 -19.35 14.92
N GLY A 546 1.32 -20.37 15.75
CA GLY A 546 1.14 -20.20 17.19
C GLY A 546 2.40 -19.72 17.92
N TRP A 547 3.58 -20.20 17.51
CA TRP A 547 4.86 -19.88 18.15
C TRP A 547 5.56 -18.65 17.57
N LEU A 548 5.20 -18.24 16.35
CA LEU A 548 5.84 -17.12 15.65
C LEU A 548 5.91 -15.80 16.45
N PRO A 549 4.90 -15.39 17.24
CA PRO A 549 5.02 -14.18 18.07
C PRO A 549 6.17 -14.25 19.08
N PHE A 550 6.37 -15.41 19.72
CA PHE A 550 7.45 -15.62 20.68
C PHE A 550 8.82 -15.72 20.00
N ILE A 551 8.88 -16.39 18.85
CA ILE A 551 10.09 -16.42 18.00
C ILE A 551 10.47 -14.99 17.59
N THR A 552 9.48 -14.20 17.16
CA THR A 552 9.68 -12.80 16.76
C THR A 552 10.22 -11.97 17.92
N GLY A 553 9.61 -12.08 19.11
CA GLY A 553 10.10 -11.41 20.32
C GLY A 553 11.53 -11.84 20.71
N GLY A 554 11.82 -13.13 20.67
CA GLY A 554 13.16 -13.66 21.01
C GLY A 554 14.25 -13.22 20.04
N VAL A 555 14.01 -13.30 18.73
CA VAL A 555 14.96 -12.84 17.71
C VAL A 555 15.20 -11.33 17.82
N MET A 556 14.13 -10.56 18.06
CA MET A 556 14.25 -9.12 18.23
C MET A 556 15.00 -8.75 19.51
N PHE A 557 14.81 -9.48 20.61
CA PHE A 557 15.57 -9.29 21.86
C PHE A 557 17.07 -9.45 21.62
N VAL A 558 17.48 -10.55 20.98
CA VAL A 558 18.89 -10.80 20.64
C VAL A 558 19.43 -9.71 19.70
N THR A 559 18.64 -9.31 18.72
CA THR A 559 19.01 -8.25 17.77
C THR A 559 19.20 -6.91 18.49
N GLY A 560 18.33 -6.54 19.42
CA GLY A 560 18.48 -5.35 20.24
C GLY A 560 19.75 -5.35 21.08
N PHE A 561 20.04 -6.49 21.71
CA PHE A 561 21.27 -6.68 22.49
C PHE A 561 22.53 -6.51 21.64
N VAL A 562 22.61 -7.22 20.50
CA VAL A 562 23.77 -7.19 19.59
C VAL A 562 23.97 -5.80 19.01
N THR A 563 22.92 -5.21 18.46
CA THR A 563 23.00 -3.87 17.84
C THR A 563 23.39 -2.81 18.85
N ARG A 564 22.88 -2.87 20.10
CA ARG A 564 23.30 -1.94 21.15
C ARG A 564 24.75 -2.16 21.56
N THR A 565 25.20 -3.41 21.64
CA THR A 565 26.61 -3.73 21.94
C THR A 565 27.54 -3.11 20.90
N LEU A 566 27.22 -3.26 19.61
CA LEU A 566 28.01 -2.65 18.52
C LEU A 566 28.03 -1.11 18.62
N SER A 567 26.86 -0.48 18.82
CA SER A 567 26.78 0.98 19.00
C SER A 567 27.59 1.45 20.22
N SER A 568 27.53 0.73 21.35
CA SER A 568 28.27 1.07 22.57
C SER A 568 29.78 0.90 22.41
N GLN A 569 30.24 -0.10 21.67
CA GLN A 569 31.67 -0.27 21.35
C GLN A 569 32.19 0.90 20.50
N VAL A 570 31.41 1.36 19.53
CA VAL A 570 31.77 2.54 18.72
C VAL A 570 31.83 3.81 19.57
N ALA A 571 30.87 4.01 20.47
CA ALA A 571 30.79 5.20 21.31
C ALA A 571 31.88 5.27 22.39
N LEU A 572 32.21 4.14 23.02
CA LEU A 572 33.14 4.11 24.16
C LEU A 572 34.57 3.71 23.77
N ARG A 573 34.79 3.16 22.55
CA ARG A 573 36.08 2.61 22.06
C ARG A 573 36.85 1.87 23.16
N ASP A 574 37.85 2.51 23.76
CA ASP A 574 38.78 1.92 24.71
C ASP A 574 38.21 1.79 26.13
N ARG A 575 37.07 2.43 26.42
CA ARG A 575 36.41 2.45 27.73
C ARG A 575 35.22 1.49 27.82
N PHE A 576 34.99 0.66 26.81
CA PHE A 576 33.84 -0.24 26.81
C PHE A 576 34.04 -1.37 27.83
N SER A 577 33.20 -1.36 28.88
CA SER A 577 33.11 -2.40 29.89
C SER A 577 31.71 -3.01 29.86
N TYR A 578 31.65 -4.35 29.74
CA TYR A 578 30.38 -5.08 29.76
C TYR A 578 29.64 -4.93 31.10
N ALA A 579 30.38 -4.85 32.21
CA ALA A 579 29.80 -4.72 33.54
C ALA A 579 29.01 -3.40 33.67
N ASP A 580 29.58 -2.31 33.16
CA ASP A 580 28.97 -0.97 33.27
C ASP A 580 27.86 -0.76 32.24
N SER A 581 27.98 -1.39 31.08
CA SER A 581 27.02 -1.25 29.98
C SER A 581 25.80 -2.17 30.09
N TRP A 582 25.85 -3.21 30.95
CA TRP A 582 24.83 -4.25 31.04
C TRP A 582 23.37 -3.75 31.15
N PRO A 583 23.05 -2.76 32.01
CA PRO A 583 21.67 -2.28 32.14
C PRO A 583 21.13 -1.70 30.83
N VAL A 584 21.97 -0.97 30.10
CA VAL A 584 21.61 -0.32 28.83
C VAL A 584 21.47 -1.34 27.70
N LEU A 585 22.31 -2.38 27.70
CA LEU A 585 22.18 -3.50 26.75
C LEU A 585 20.87 -4.26 26.97
N LEU A 586 20.53 -4.53 28.23
CA LEU A 586 19.30 -5.24 28.59
C LEU A 586 18.05 -4.40 28.27
N GLU A 587 18.07 -3.09 28.54
CA GLU A 587 16.98 -2.18 28.18
C GLU A 587 16.70 -2.21 26.67
N ALA A 588 17.76 -2.10 25.85
CA ALA A 588 17.65 -2.18 24.40
C ALA A 588 17.14 -3.55 23.91
N ALA A 589 17.54 -4.64 24.56
CA ALA A 589 17.04 -5.99 24.26
C ALA A 589 15.57 -6.14 24.64
N CYS A 590 15.17 -5.63 25.82
CA CYS A 590 13.79 -5.70 26.30
C CYS A 590 12.82 -4.90 25.41
N ILE A 591 13.15 -3.66 25.05
CA ILE A 591 12.27 -2.84 24.20
C ILE A 591 12.08 -3.47 22.81
N THR A 592 13.18 -3.93 22.19
CA THR A 592 13.13 -4.57 20.87
C THR A 592 12.36 -5.89 20.91
N GLY A 593 12.58 -6.70 21.94
CA GLY A 593 11.84 -7.94 22.16
C GLY A 593 10.34 -7.70 22.40
N LEU A 594 9.99 -6.67 23.17
CA LEU A 594 8.60 -6.30 23.44
C LEU A 594 7.90 -5.79 22.16
N ILE A 595 8.57 -4.96 21.36
CA ILE A 595 8.08 -4.54 20.04
C ILE A 595 7.87 -5.77 19.14
N GLY A 596 8.86 -6.66 19.05
CA GLY A 596 8.76 -7.88 18.25
C GLY A 596 7.59 -8.77 18.65
N LEU A 597 7.39 -8.98 19.96
CA LEU A 597 6.29 -9.76 20.51
C LEU A 597 4.94 -9.10 20.21
N ALA A 598 4.80 -7.80 20.45
CA ALA A 598 3.56 -7.06 20.22
C ALA A 598 3.15 -7.09 18.74
N VAL A 599 4.11 -6.86 17.84
CA VAL A 599 3.89 -6.95 16.39
C VAL A 599 3.52 -8.37 15.99
N GLY A 600 4.26 -9.38 16.44
CA GLY A 600 3.97 -10.77 16.13
C GLY A 600 2.56 -11.20 16.58
N LEU A 601 2.15 -10.82 17.79
CA LEU A 601 0.81 -11.10 18.31
C LEU A 601 -0.28 -10.43 17.48
N LEU A 602 -0.10 -9.15 17.15
CA LEU A 602 -1.12 -8.38 16.44
C LEU A 602 -1.23 -8.80 14.96
N VAL A 603 -0.10 -9.09 14.30
CA VAL A 603 -0.06 -9.63 12.94
C VAL A 603 -0.75 -10.99 12.91
N ARG A 604 -0.44 -11.88 13.86
CA ARG A 604 -1.11 -13.18 13.99
C ARG A 604 -2.61 -13.00 14.22
N ALA A 605 -3.02 -12.16 15.17
CA ALA A 605 -4.43 -11.89 15.45
C ALA A 605 -5.15 -11.37 14.20
N THR A 606 -4.50 -10.51 13.41
CA THR A 606 -5.02 -10.01 12.13
C THR A 606 -5.23 -11.13 11.12
N LEU A 607 -4.22 -11.98 10.95
CA LEU A 607 -4.29 -13.10 10.02
C LEU A 607 -5.34 -14.15 10.44
N VAL A 608 -5.52 -14.39 11.74
CA VAL A 608 -6.49 -15.36 12.26
C VAL A 608 -7.92 -14.81 12.25
N HIS A 609 -8.16 -13.59 12.71
CA HIS A 609 -9.52 -13.03 12.81
C HIS A 609 -10.13 -12.73 11.44
N GLU A 610 -9.38 -12.08 10.56
CA GLU A 610 -9.89 -11.75 9.22
C GLU A 610 -10.14 -13.04 8.44
N PHE A 611 -9.26 -14.04 8.58
CA PHE A 611 -9.43 -15.30 7.87
C PHE A 611 -10.48 -16.23 8.47
N ALA A 612 -10.64 -16.30 9.80
CA ALA A 612 -11.70 -17.10 10.41
C ALA A 612 -13.08 -16.57 9.99
N ALA A 613 -13.24 -15.24 9.92
CA ALA A 613 -14.43 -14.62 9.36
C ALA A 613 -14.62 -15.02 7.88
N SER A 614 -13.56 -15.03 7.08
CA SER A 614 -13.62 -15.41 5.67
C SER A 614 -13.75 -16.92 5.41
N ALA A 615 -13.28 -17.79 6.32
CA ALA A 615 -13.27 -19.24 6.15
C ALA A 615 -14.60 -19.88 6.57
N ASN A 616 -15.28 -19.31 7.57
CA ASN A 616 -16.65 -19.71 7.96
C ASN A 616 -17.68 -19.46 6.84
N VAL A 617 -17.30 -18.69 5.81
CA VAL A 617 -18.11 -18.33 4.65
C VAL A 617 -18.03 -19.40 3.55
N LEU A 618 -17.06 -20.31 3.60
CA LEU A 618 -16.97 -21.44 2.67
C LEU A 618 -17.81 -22.63 3.21
N PRO A 619 -18.69 -23.23 2.39
CA PRO A 619 -19.53 -24.33 2.84
C PRO A 619 -18.66 -25.51 3.31
N ALA A 620 -18.92 -25.98 4.53
CA ALA A 620 -18.12 -26.94 5.31
C ALA A 620 -17.90 -28.34 4.69
N GLY A 621 -18.23 -28.56 3.42
CA GLY A 621 -18.19 -29.86 2.74
C GLY A 621 -17.25 -29.96 1.54
N ARG A 622 -16.62 -28.87 1.07
CA ARG A 622 -15.58 -28.92 0.02
C ARG A 622 -14.26 -28.46 0.60
N ALA A 623 -13.49 -29.40 1.12
CA ALA A 623 -12.06 -29.17 1.28
C ALA A 623 -11.51 -28.71 -0.07
N LEU A 624 -11.06 -27.47 -0.13
CA LEU A 624 -10.38 -26.89 -1.28
C LEU A 624 -9.11 -27.70 -1.50
N ALA A 625 -9.20 -28.75 -2.30
CA ALA A 625 -8.02 -29.19 -3.03
C ALA A 625 -7.55 -27.97 -3.82
N PRO A 626 -6.30 -27.51 -3.65
CA PRO A 626 -5.76 -26.53 -4.59
C PRO A 626 -6.04 -27.06 -6.00
N PRO A 627 -6.36 -26.20 -6.99
CA PRO A 627 -6.46 -26.66 -8.37
C PRO A 627 -5.21 -27.49 -8.61
N ALA A 628 -5.42 -28.77 -8.94
CA ALA A 628 -4.31 -29.65 -9.24
C ALA A 628 -3.51 -28.86 -10.28
N ALA A 629 -2.29 -28.48 -9.92
CA ALA A 629 -1.33 -28.08 -10.92
C ALA A 629 -1.17 -29.35 -11.74
N GLU A 630 -1.95 -29.47 -12.82
CA GLU A 630 -1.69 -30.45 -13.86
C GLU A 630 -0.23 -30.22 -14.23
N GLU A 631 0.62 -31.17 -13.81
CA GLU A 631 2.03 -31.18 -14.09
C GLU A 631 2.17 -31.16 -15.62
N ALA A 632 2.53 -29.99 -16.15
CA ALA A 632 3.10 -29.83 -17.48
C ALA A 632 4.61 -30.09 -17.43
#